data_AF-A0A535RT36-F1
#
_entry.id   AF-A0A535RT36-F1
#
_cell.length_a   1.000
_cell.length_b   1.000
_cell.length_c   1.000
_cell.angle_alpha   90.00
_cell.angle_beta   90.00
_cell.angle_gamma   90.00
#
_symmetry.space_group_name_H-M   'P 1'
#
loop_
_entity.id
_entity.type
_entity.pdbx_description
1 polymer ?
#
loop_
_entity_poly.entity_id
_entity_poly.type
_entity_poly.pdbx_seq_one_letter_code
_entity_poly.pdbx_strand_id
1 'polypeptide(L)' 'MNVLAALNLAKRKHLLTLALIGGDGGLMREAETEFCFVVQSHDPLVIQETHETLYHVLWELVHVFFEHEGLL' A
#
# COMPACT_ATOMS: atom_id res chain seq x y z
N MET A 1 9.37 0.64 -17.51
CA MET A 1 9.43 0.62 -16.03
C MET A 1 8.06 0.17 -15.54
N ASN A 2 8.00 -0.82 -14.65
CA ASN A 2 6.74 -1.34 -14.08
C ASN A 2 6.77 -1.17 -12.54
N VAL A 3 5.66 -1.49 -11.87
CA VAL A 3 5.52 -1.28 -10.42
C VAL A 3 6.51 -2.12 -9.61
N LEU A 4 6.76 -3.38 -10.00
CA LEU A 4 7.76 -4.24 -9.36
C LEU A 4 9.18 -3.63 -9.43
N ALA A 5 9.57 -3.14 -10.60
CA ALA A 5 10.86 -2.47 -10.78
C ALA A 5 10.97 -1.18 -9.94
N ALA A 6 9.87 -0.44 -9.80
CA ALA A 6 9.80 0.76 -8.98
C ALA A 6 9.95 0.45 -7.48
N LEU A 7 9.24 -0.56 -6.97
CA LEU A 7 9.37 -1.02 -5.58
C LEU A 7 10.78 -1.50 -5.26
N ASN A 8 11.38 -2.30 -6.16
CA ASN A 8 12.77 -2.74 -6.03
C ASN A 8 13.76 -1.56 -6.03
N LEU A 9 13.51 -0.52 -6.82
CA LEU A 9 14.33 0.70 -6.81
C LEU A 9 14.16 1.50 -5.52
N ALA A 10 12.93 1.66 -5.03
CA ALA A 10 12.62 2.35 -3.79
C ALA A 10 13.33 1.68 -2.60
N LYS A 11 13.27 0.35 -2.52
CA LYS A 11 14.00 -0.44 -1.53
C LYS A 11 15.52 -0.21 -1.57
N ARG A 12 16.13 -0.25 -2.77
CA ARG A 12 17.56 0.06 -2.94
C ARG A 12 17.94 1.49 -2.52
N LYS A 13 16.95 2.38 -2.44
CA LYS A 13 17.10 3.76 -1.97
C LYS A 13 16.72 3.94 -0.50
N HIS A 14 16.43 2.85 0.22
CA HIS A 14 15.99 2.88 1.62
C HIS A 14 14.71 3.70 1.85
N LEU A 15 13.84 3.75 0.84
CA LEU A 15 12.53 4.37 0.95
C LEU A 15 11.55 3.37 1.55
N LEU A 16 10.59 3.86 2.34
CA LEU A 16 9.48 3.06 2.82
C LEU A 16 8.62 2.59 1.63
N THR A 17 8.28 1.30 1.59
CA THR A 17 7.46 0.74 0.51
C THR A 17 6.15 0.16 1.03
N LEU A 18 5.07 0.45 0.30
CA LEU A 18 3.73 -0.07 0.53
C LEU A 18 3.21 -0.69 -0.76
N ALA A 19 2.80 -1.94 -0.72
CA ALA A 19 2.14 -2.64 -1.82
C ALA A 19 0.65 -2.80 -1.53
N LEU A 20 -0.20 -2.30 -2.45
CA LEU A 20 -1.64 -2.50 -2.44
C LEU A 20 -1.96 -3.45 -3.60
N ILE A 21 -2.34 -4.69 -3.27
CA ILE A 21 -2.51 -5.76 -4.25
C ILE A 21 -3.86 -6.48 -4.07
N GLY A 22 -4.30 -7.18 -5.10
CA GLY A 22 -5.55 -7.94 -5.12
C GLY A 22 -5.31 -9.40 -5.53
N GLY A 23 -6.36 -10.23 -5.42
CA GLY A 23 -6.30 -11.65 -5.72
C GLY A 23 -5.35 -12.40 -4.80
N ASP A 24 -4.49 -13.21 -5.40
CA ASP A 24 -3.41 -13.95 -4.70
C ASP A 24 -2.13 -13.11 -4.53
N GLY A 25 -2.15 -11.85 -4.98
CA GLY A 25 -1.02 -10.93 -4.95
C GLY A 25 -0.01 -11.07 -6.09
N GLY A 26 -0.11 -12.13 -6.92
CA GLY A 26 0.76 -12.38 -8.08
C GLY A 26 2.26 -12.19 -7.82
N LEU A 27 2.97 -11.73 -8.85
CA LEU A 27 4.42 -11.46 -8.79
C LEU A 27 4.80 -10.39 -7.76
N MET A 28 3.85 -9.59 -7.29
CA MET A 28 4.12 -8.53 -6.32
C MET A 28 4.34 -9.08 -4.91
N ARG A 29 3.94 -10.34 -4.62
CA ARG A 29 4.33 -11.01 -3.37
C ARG A 29 5.83 -11.28 -3.27
N GLU A 30 6.51 -11.40 -4.41
CA GLU A 30 7.96 -11.57 -4.44
C GLU A 30 8.69 -10.23 -4.20
N ALA A 31 7.98 -9.10 -4.31
CA ALA A 31 8.51 -7.82 -3.88
C ALA A 31 8.58 -7.82 -2.34
N GLU A 32 9.80 -7.82 -1.82
CA GLU A 32 10.03 -7.53 -0.41
C GLU A 32 9.66 -6.06 -0.13
N THR A 33 8.40 -5.85 0.29
CA THR A 33 7.87 -4.56 0.73
C THR A 33 7.65 -4.57 2.23
N GLU A 34 7.87 -3.43 2.87
CA GLU A 34 7.69 -3.29 4.32
C GLU A 34 6.23 -3.44 4.73
N PHE A 35 5.30 -2.95 3.91
CA PHE A 35 3.87 -3.17 4.10
C PHE A 35 3.24 -3.74 2.82
N CYS A 36 2.48 -4.83 2.97
CA CYS A 36 1.78 -5.48 1.88
C CYS A 36 0.32 -5.73 2.26
N PHE A 37 -0.60 -5.03 1.60
CA PHE A 37 -2.05 -5.14 1.80
C PHE A 37 -2.67 -5.91 0.64
N VAL A 38 -3.22 -7.09 0.93
CA VAL A 38 -3.80 -7.99 -0.08
C VAL A 38 -5.31 -8.06 0.06
N VAL A 39 -6.04 -7.55 -0.95
CA VAL A 39 -7.49 -7.70 -1.04
C VAL A 39 -7.81 -9.09 -1.58
N GLN A 40 -8.44 -9.93 -0.77
CA GLN A 40 -8.82 -11.31 -1.12
C GLN A 40 -10.06 -11.33 -2.04
N SER A 41 -9.94 -10.74 -3.23
CA SER A 41 -10.97 -10.72 -4.27
C SER A 41 -10.30 -10.85 -5.64
N HIS A 42 -10.99 -11.46 -6.60
CA HIS A 42 -10.58 -11.47 -8.01
C HIS A 42 -11.35 -10.44 -8.86
N ASP A 43 -12.32 -9.73 -8.27
CA ASP A 43 -13.05 -8.66 -8.94
C ASP A 43 -12.21 -7.36 -8.90
N PRO A 44 -11.78 -6.84 -10.06
CA PRO A 44 -10.94 -5.64 -10.12
C PRO A 44 -11.63 -4.39 -9.55
N LEU A 45 -12.96 -4.27 -9.61
CA LEU A 45 -13.68 -3.12 -9.08
C LEU A 45 -13.65 -3.13 -7.55
N VAL A 46 -13.95 -4.29 -6.95
CA VAL A 46 -13.88 -4.49 -5.49
C VAL A 46 -12.45 -4.25 -4.97
N ILE A 47 -11.44 -4.70 -5.71
CA ILE A 47 -10.03 -4.45 -5.35
C ILE A 47 -9.75 -2.94 -5.34
N GLN A 48 -10.16 -2.22 -6.39
CA GLN A 48 -9.92 -0.78 -6.52
C GLN A 48 -10.63 0.02 -5.42
N GLU A 49 -11.92 -0.26 -5.16
CA GLU A 49 -12.69 0.41 -4.10
C GLU A 49 -12.08 0.16 -2.71
N THR A 50 -11.57 -1.05 -2.47
CA THR A 50 -10.89 -1.38 -1.21
C THR A 50 -9.56 -0.63 -1.09
N HIS A 51 -8.80 -0.50 -2.18
CA HIS A 51 -7.56 0.29 -2.20
C HIS A 51 -7.83 1.78 -1.96
N GLU A 52 -8.89 2.34 -2.53
CA GLU A 52 -9.33 3.71 -2.29
C GLU A 52 -9.74 3.93 -0.82
N THR A 53 -10.47 2.98 -0.25
CA THR A 53 -10.82 3.00 1.19
C THR A 53 -9.56 3.01 2.07
N LEU A 54 -8.58 2.16 1.78
CA LEU A 54 -7.31 2.14 2.51
C LEU A 54 -6.54 3.47 2.36
N TYR A 55 -6.52 4.05 1.15
CA TYR A 55 -5.94 5.36 0.92
C TYR A 55 -6.59 6.42 1.82
N HIS A 56 -7.92 6.45 1.92
CA HIS A 56 -8.62 7.37 2.80
C HIS A 56 -8.32 7.15 4.29
N VAL A 57 -8.21 5.89 4.74
CA VAL A 57 -7.80 5.59 6.11
C VAL A 57 -6.38 6.11 6.39
N LEU A 58 -5.43 5.89 5.48
CA LEU A 58 -4.07 6.40 5.64
C LEU A 58 -4.05 7.93 5.67
N TRP A 59 -4.79 8.57 4.77
CA TRP A 59 -4.92 10.02 4.73
C TRP A 59 -5.48 10.57 6.05
N GLU A 60 -6.57 9.99 6.55
CA GLU A 60 -7.21 10.41 7.80
C GLU A 60 -6.26 10.23 8.99
N LEU A 61 -5.57 9.08 9.08
CA LEU A 61 -4.61 8.83 10.16
C LEU A 61 -3.46 9.85 10.14
N VAL A 62 -2.93 10.16 8.97
CA VAL A 62 -1.91 11.21 8.82
C VAL A 62 -2.44 12.56 9.32
N HIS A 63 -3.65 12.95 8.93
CA HIS A 63 -4.24 14.22 9.38
C HIS A 63 -4.48 14.22 10.89
N VAL A 64 -5.09 13.17 11.45
CA VAL A 64 -5.34 13.05 12.89
C VAL A 64 -4.04 13.15 13.68
N PHE A 65 -3.00 12.40 13.30
CA PHE A 65 -1.74 12.39 14.05
C PHE A 65 -0.94 13.69 13.92
N PHE A 66 -1.00 14.39 12.78
CA PHE A 66 -0.28 15.67 12.61
C PHE A 66 -1.08 16.89 13.11
N GLU A 67 -2.41 16.88 13.06
CA GLU A 67 -3.24 17.99 13.54
C GLU A 67 -3.48 17.92 15.06
N HIS A 68 -3.40 16.72 15.65
CA HIS A 68 -3.54 16.50 17.08
C HIS A 68 -2.23 16.00 17.69
N GLU A 69 -1.12 16.75 17.54
CA GLU A 69 0.23 16.42 18.04
C GLU A 69 0.30 16.04 19.55
N GLY A 70 -0.79 16.15 20.31
CA GLY A 70 -0.86 15.82 21.75
C GLY A 70 -1.57 14.51 22.14
N LEU A 71 -1.95 13.64 21.19
CA LEU A 71 -2.68 12.38 21.48
C LEU A 71 -1.81 11.10 21.53
N LEU A 72 -0.48 11.23 21.44
CA LEU A 72 0.47 10.13 21.61
C LEU A 72 1.47 10.41 22.73
#